data_AF-R7SYB8-F1
#
_entry.id   AF-R7SYB8-F1
#
_cell.length_a   1.000
_cell.length_b   1.000
_cell.length_c   1.000
_cell.angle_alpha   90.00
_cell.angle_beta   90.00
_cell.angle_gamma   90.00
#
_symmetry.space_group_name_H-M   'P 1'
#
loop_
_entity.id
_entity.type
_entity.pdbx_description
1 polymer ?
#
loop_
_entity_poly.entity_id
_entity_poly.type
_entity_poly.pdbx_seq_one_letter_code
_entity_poly.pdbx_strand_id
1 'polypeptide(L)'
;MDFIYQLHPEPDVDESQLSRSGRFHAWKFMMDLFEHGPSYFQRFKNLPTDPDPVDPIPLTKTHYLPLRAMDINQSTVAGNLRALSDMYKQAGVSDPRNQFEGEPPLADIVEYITIVFGNLGTYERFMSALRQRSVERTPYDRCQSVAFGIGYFHVKMAATDTVWRLVHELIGHVGILLRLDVWRTEVKRRNPSIKSLEAWAETKPSLAEIEDVAEALVRDYIEGEGLDLFALAAQAEDTQDQIRENTMRLQNYLLLYEKLSYAMNAGDIGRLESLLALWIPLFRAAGKHKYGNYTLRFMHDLFQVYPEGLR
;
A
#
# COMPACT_ATOMS: atom_id res chain seq x y z
N MET A 1 -15.80 5.92 -11.75
CA MET A 1 -14.81 5.97 -10.66
C MET A 1 -15.22 5.04 -9.55
N ASP A 2 -16.51 4.98 -9.23
CA ASP A 2 -17.11 4.20 -8.14
C ASP A 2 -16.68 2.73 -8.09
N PHE A 3 -16.36 2.12 -9.24
CA PHE A 3 -15.87 0.73 -9.31
C PHE A 3 -14.64 0.48 -8.42
N ILE A 4 -13.74 1.46 -8.22
CA ILE A 4 -12.53 1.25 -7.40
C ILE A 4 -12.85 1.00 -5.93
N TYR A 5 -13.98 1.52 -5.45
CA TYR A 5 -14.46 1.31 -4.09
C TYR A 5 -15.25 0.00 -3.93
N GLN A 6 -15.53 -0.69 -5.05
CA GLN A 6 -16.33 -1.91 -5.10
C GLN A 6 -15.50 -3.15 -5.48
N LEU A 7 -14.18 -3.01 -5.68
CA LEU A 7 -13.31 -4.11 -6.12
C LEU A 7 -13.30 -5.28 -5.13
N HIS A 8 -13.16 -4.96 -3.84
CA HIS A 8 -13.01 -5.94 -2.77
C HIS A 8 -13.93 -5.57 -1.60
N PRO A 9 -15.25 -5.77 -1.73
CA PRO A 9 -16.20 -5.37 -0.70
C PRO A 9 -15.84 -5.99 0.65
N GLU A 10 -16.10 -5.24 1.72
CA GLU A 10 -16.03 -5.80 3.07
C GLU A 10 -17.12 -6.85 3.24
N PRO A 11 -16.85 -8.00 3.89
CA PRO A 11 -17.87 -8.98 4.19
C PRO A 11 -18.95 -8.40 5.11
N ASP A 12 -20.20 -8.82 4.93
CA ASP A 12 -21.27 -8.52 5.87
C ASP A 12 -20.93 -9.15 7.23
N VAL A 13 -20.84 -8.32 8.26
CA VAL A 13 -20.62 -8.72 9.66
C VAL A 13 -21.72 -8.12 10.53
N ASP A 14 -22.04 -8.79 11.63
CA ASP A 14 -22.95 -8.25 12.65
C ASP A 14 -22.36 -6.96 13.24
N GLU A 15 -23.20 -5.98 13.64
CA GLU A 15 -22.73 -4.71 14.24
C GLU A 15 -21.84 -4.92 15.48
N SER A 16 -22.04 -6.04 16.19
CA SER A 16 -21.21 -6.45 17.32
C SER A 16 -19.82 -6.95 16.94
N GLN A 17 -19.56 -7.22 15.66
CA GLN A 17 -18.27 -7.71 15.18
C GLN A 17 -17.50 -6.63 14.44
N LEU A 18 -16.17 -6.71 14.49
CA LEU A 18 -15.31 -5.84 13.70
C LEU A 18 -15.36 -6.23 12.21
N SER A 19 -15.35 -5.22 11.34
CA SER A 19 -15.08 -5.42 9.90
C SER A 19 -13.72 -6.09 9.68
N ARG A 20 -13.43 -6.59 8.47
CA ARG A 20 -12.10 -7.13 8.15
C ARG A 20 -11.03 -6.05 8.31
N SER A 21 -11.35 -4.79 8.02
CA SER A 21 -10.46 -3.67 8.32
C SER A 21 -10.26 -3.45 9.82
N GLY A 22 -11.33 -3.51 10.63
CA GLY A 22 -11.26 -3.39 12.09
C GLY A 22 -10.44 -4.51 12.73
N ARG A 23 -10.63 -5.76 12.27
CA ARG A 23 -9.83 -6.91 12.70
C ARG A 23 -8.34 -6.72 12.40
N PHE A 24 -8.00 -6.16 11.23
CA PHE A 24 -6.61 -5.80 10.93
C PHE A 24 -6.06 -4.77 11.92
N HIS A 25 -6.83 -3.73 12.25
CA HIS A 25 -6.39 -2.71 13.20
C HIS A 25 -6.21 -3.29 14.61
N ALA A 26 -7.15 -4.12 15.09
CA ALA A 26 -7.04 -4.80 16.37
C ALA A 26 -5.79 -5.69 16.42
N TRP A 27 -5.55 -6.47 15.37
CA TRP A 27 -4.33 -7.25 15.21
C TRP A 27 -3.07 -6.36 15.29
N LYS A 28 -3.04 -5.23 14.58
CA LYS A 28 -1.89 -4.31 14.61
C LYS A 28 -1.66 -3.69 15.99
N PHE A 29 -2.73 -3.32 16.70
CA PHE A 29 -2.64 -2.84 18.09
C PHE A 29 -2.04 -3.92 19.02
N MET A 30 -2.48 -5.17 18.88
CA MET A 30 -1.94 -6.28 19.67
C MET A 30 -0.49 -6.58 19.34
N MET A 31 -0.13 -6.67 18.06
CA MET A 31 1.25 -6.94 17.65
C MET A 31 2.24 -5.91 18.20
N ASP A 32 1.88 -4.62 18.17
CA ASP A 32 2.72 -3.58 18.73
C ASP A 32 2.84 -3.66 20.25
N LEU A 33 1.76 -4.01 20.96
CA LEU A 33 1.81 -4.27 22.40
C LEU A 33 2.71 -5.48 22.71
N PHE A 34 2.62 -6.55 21.92
CA PHE A 34 3.37 -7.78 22.15
C PHE A 34 4.85 -7.63 21.86
N GLU A 35 5.20 -6.80 20.87
CA GLU A 35 6.58 -6.60 20.45
C GLU A 35 7.28 -5.48 21.24
N HIS A 36 6.56 -4.40 21.57
CA HIS A 36 7.15 -3.18 22.12
C HIS A 36 6.63 -2.80 23.51
N GLY A 37 5.58 -3.46 24.00
CA GLY A 37 5.09 -3.28 25.36
C GLY A 37 5.94 -3.99 26.42
N PRO A 38 5.50 -3.98 27.69
CA PRO A 38 6.15 -4.72 28.77
C PRO A 38 6.42 -6.18 28.44
N SER A 39 7.52 -6.72 28.96
CA SER A 39 8.01 -8.08 28.64
C SER A 39 6.99 -9.20 28.89
N TYR A 40 6.02 -8.99 29.80
CA TYR A 40 4.91 -9.91 30.02
C TYR A 40 4.19 -10.27 28.72
N PHE A 41 3.91 -9.29 27.87
CA PHE A 41 3.09 -9.44 26.66
C PHE A 41 3.79 -10.20 25.53
N GLN A 42 5.13 -10.25 25.53
CA GLN A 42 5.92 -10.95 24.50
C GLN A 42 5.56 -12.45 24.39
N ARG A 43 5.02 -13.05 25.46
CA ARG A 43 4.54 -14.44 25.46
C ARG A 43 3.43 -14.71 24.46
N PHE A 44 2.67 -13.67 24.07
CA PHE A 44 1.56 -13.78 23.14
C PHE A 44 1.96 -13.52 21.68
N LYS A 45 3.22 -13.12 21.40
CA LYS A 45 3.68 -12.67 20.07
C LYS A 45 3.38 -13.67 18.93
N ASN A 46 3.39 -14.97 19.21
CA ASN A 46 3.18 -16.01 18.21
C ASN A 46 1.77 -16.63 18.23
N LEU A 47 0.84 -16.08 19.02
CA LEU A 47 -0.52 -16.62 19.12
C LEU A 47 -1.50 -16.05 18.09
N PRO A 48 -1.51 -14.72 17.80
CA PRO A 48 -2.39 -14.19 16.77
C PRO A 48 -2.10 -14.81 15.41
N THR A 49 -3.16 -15.20 14.70
CA THR A 49 -3.06 -15.53 13.28
C THR A 49 -2.85 -14.25 12.47
N ASP A 50 -2.26 -14.40 11.28
CA ASP A 50 -2.18 -13.30 10.33
C ASP A 50 -3.58 -12.78 9.96
N PRO A 51 -3.73 -11.47 9.67
CA PRO A 51 -5.00 -10.89 9.25
C PRO A 51 -5.57 -11.54 7.99
N ASP A 52 -6.88 -11.81 7.98
CA ASP A 52 -7.63 -12.39 6.86
C ASP A 52 -7.23 -11.77 5.51
N PRO A 53 -6.62 -12.54 4.59
CA PRO A 53 -6.19 -12.01 3.30
C PRO A 53 -7.42 -11.61 2.47
N VAL A 54 -7.25 -10.61 1.61
CA VAL A 54 -8.29 -10.20 0.65
C VAL A 54 -8.14 -10.99 -0.64
N ASP A 55 -6.98 -10.84 -1.29
CA ASP A 55 -6.62 -11.59 -2.48
C ASP A 55 -5.09 -11.73 -2.50
N PRO A 56 -4.55 -12.84 -1.94
CA PRO A 56 -3.11 -13.04 -1.85
C PRO A 56 -2.54 -13.53 -3.19
N ILE A 57 -1.42 -12.95 -3.62
CA ILE A 57 -0.71 -13.45 -4.79
C ILE A 57 -0.23 -14.89 -4.55
N PRO A 58 -0.40 -15.79 -5.53
CA PRO A 58 0.12 -17.15 -5.42
C PRO A 58 1.64 -17.14 -5.23
N LEU A 59 2.13 -17.83 -4.20
CA LEU A 59 3.55 -17.96 -3.96
C LEU A 59 4.18 -18.83 -5.05
N THR A 60 4.87 -18.19 -5.99
CA THR A 60 5.59 -18.85 -7.08
C THR A 60 7.02 -18.37 -7.12
N LYS A 61 7.95 -19.27 -7.46
CA LYS A 61 9.36 -18.91 -7.58
C LYS A 61 9.52 -17.97 -8.77
N THR A 62 9.90 -16.73 -8.50
CA THR A 62 10.21 -15.78 -9.56
C THR A 62 11.53 -16.14 -10.23
N HIS A 63 11.50 -16.25 -11.56
CA HIS A 63 12.71 -16.34 -12.37
C HIS A 63 13.20 -14.92 -12.66
N TYR A 64 14.41 -14.59 -12.23
CA TYR A 64 15.02 -13.30 -12.49
C TYR A 64 16.26 -13.47 -13.36
N LEU A 65 16.37 -12.65 -14.40
CA LEU A 65 17.57 -12.53 -15.22
C LEU A 65 18.21 -11.17 -14.94
N PRO A 66 19.32 -11.11 -14.17
CA PRO A 66 19.98 -9.84 -13.92
C PRO A 66 20.59 -9.33 -15.24
N LEU A 67 20.22 -8.12 -15.62
CA LEU A 67 20.79 -7.44 -16.78
C LEU A 67 22.08 -6.72 -16.39
N ARG A 68 22.99 -6.56 -17.35
CA ARG A 68 24.22 -5.79 -17.17
C ARG A 68 23.90 -4.31 -17.00
N ALA A 69 24.75 -3.62 -16.24
CA ALA A 69 24.67 -2.18 -16.08
C ALA A 69 24.76 -1.47 -17.44
N MET A 70 24.00 -0.39 -17.59
CA MET A 70 23.90 0.40 -18.81
C MET A 70 24.36 1.83 -18.50
N ASP A 71 25.28 2.38 -19.29
CA ASP A 71 25.65 3.80 -19.22
C ASP A 71 24.69 4.62 -20.10
N ILE A 72 23.46 4.82 -19.60
CA ILE A 72 22.37 5.48 -20.32
C ILE A 72 21.70 6.51 -19.42
N ASN A 73 21.63 7.75 -19.91
CA ASN A 73 20.92 8.83 -19.21
C ASN A 73 19.39 8.68 -19.31
N GLN A 74 18.78 8.06 -18.31
CA GLN A 74 17.32 7.85 -18.21
C GLN A 74 16.53 9.11 -17.79
N SER A 75 17.15 10.30 -17.75
CA SER A 75 16.43 11.56 -17.51
C SER A 75 15.71 12.11 -18.76
N THR A 76 15.90 11.49 -19.92
CA THR A 76 15.29 11.90 -21.21
C THR A 76 14.41 10.81 -21.80
N VAL A 77 13.47 11.19 -22.68
CA VAL A 77 12.62 10.23 -23.41
C VAL A 77 13.48 9.28 -24.26
N ALA A 78 14.42 9.83 -25.04
CA ALA A 78 15.34 9.05 -25.87
C ALA A 78 16.20 8.08 -25.04
N GLY A 79 16.66 8.50 -23.85
CA GLY A 79 17.41 7.64 -22.94
C GLY A 79 16.59 6.47 -22.40
N ASN A 80 15.31 6.68 -22.07
CA ASN A 80 14.43 5.58 -21.64
C ASN A 80 14.17 4.58 -22.77
N LEU A 81 13.96 5.06 -23.99
CA LEU A 81 13.82 4.20 -25.17
C LEU A 81 15.10 3.40 -25.44
N ARG A 82 16.26 4.03 -25.29
CA ARG A 82 17.56 3.36 -25.44
C ARG A 82 17.76 2.28 -24.38
N ALA A 83 17.39 2.56 -23.13
CA ALA A 83 17.44 1.59 -22.04
C ALA A 83 16.51 0.40 -22.34
N LEU A 84 15.27 0.64 -22.78
CA LEU A 84 14.36 -0.45 -23.18
C LEU A 84 14.96 -1.32 -24.30
N SER A 85 15.47 -0.69 -25.36
CA SER A 85 16.09 -1.42 -26.47
C SER A 85 17.31 -2.23 -26.04
N ASP A 86 18.14 -1.70 -25.13
CA ASP A 86 19.29 -2.43 -24.61
C ASP A 86 18.85 -3.62 -23.75
N MET A 87 17.83 -3.44 -22.90
CA MET A 87 17.23 -4.54 -22.11
C MET A 87 16.69 -5.65 -23.01
N TYR A 88 16.01 -5.30 -24.12
CA TYR A 88 15.54 -6.28 -25.10
C TYR A 88 16.67 -7.06 -25.76
N LYS A 89 17.75 -6.39 -26.16
CA LYS A 89 18.94 -7.06 -26.71
C LYS A 89 19.55 -8.03 -25.71
N GLN A 90 19.66 -7.63 -24.44
CA GLN A 90 20.20 -8.49 -23.38
C GLN A 90 19.27 -9.67 -23.07
N ALA A 91 17.96 -9.50 -23.22
CA ALA A 91 16.96 -10.55 -23.04
C ALA A 91 16.79 -11.46 -24.28
N GLY A 92 17.43 -11.15 -25.41
CA GLY A 92 17.30 -11.92 -26.64
C GLY A 92 15.94 -11.77 -27.34
N VAL A 93 15.26 -10.63 -27.15
CA VAL A 93 13.96 -10.33 -27.78
C VAL A 93 14.10 -9.14 -28.73
N SER A 94 13.44 -9.20 -29.88
CA SER A 94 13.47 -8.12 -30.89
C SER A 94 12.30 -8.23 -31.86
N ASP A 95 12.24 -7.34 -32.84
CA ASP A 95 11.46 -7.51 -34.05
C ASP A 95 12.23 -8.41 -35.03
N PRO A 96 11.65 -9.53 -35.53
CA PRO A 96 12.32 -10.41 -36.48
C PRO A 96 12.78 -9.70 -37.76
N ARG A 97 12.14 -8.59 -38.14
CA ARG A 97 12.56 -7.77 -39.30
C ARG A 97 13.90 -7.07 -39.10
N ASN A 98 14.37 -6.97 -37.86
CA ASN A 98 15.65 -6.36 -37.50
C ASN A 98 16.78 -7.38 -37.35
N GLN A 99 16.51 -8.68 -37.54
CA GLN A 99 17.52 -9.74 -37.43
C GLN A 99 18.36 -9.81 -38.70
N PHE A 100 19.69 -9.84 -38.54
CA PHE A 100 20.62 -10.00 -39.67
C PHE A 100 20.98 -11.47 -39.89
N GLU A 101 21.36 -11.84 -41.12
CA GLU A 101 21.85 -13.18 -41.43
C GLU A 101 23.08 -13.52 -40.58
N GLY A 102 23.03 -14.65 -39.86
CA GLY A 102 24.10 -15.13 -38.99
C GLY A 102 23.94 -14.79 -37.51
N GLU A 103 22.94 -14.00 -37.12
CA GLU A 103 22.62 -13.75 -35.71
C GLU A 103 21.79 -14.89 -35.09
N PRO A 104 21.97 -15.20 -33.79
CA PRO A 104 21.15 -16.18 -33.10
C PRO A 104 19.65 -15.80 -33.18
N PRO A 105 18.73 -16.78 -33.22
CA PRO A 105 17.30 -16.51 -33.29
C PRO A 105 16.85 -15.69 -32.08
N LEU A 106 16.19 -14.56 -32.34
CA LEU A 106 15.57 -13.70 -31.31
C LEU A 106 14.09 -14.05 -31.20
N ALA A 107 13.53 -13.99 -30.00
CA ALA A 107 12.10 -14.14 -29.82
C ALA A 107 11.38 -12.88 -30.34
N ASP A 108 10.26 -13.06 -31.06
CA ASP A 108 9.48 -11.93 -31.58
C ASP A 108 8.74 -11.24 -30.43
N ILE A 109 9.11 -9.98 -30.19
CA ILE A 109 8.50 -9.13 -29.15
C ILE A 109 6.99 -8.95 -29.32
N VAL A 110 6.43 -9.15 -30.52
CA VAL A 110 4.98 -9.08 -30.77
C VAL A 110 4.21 -10.20 -30.04
N GLU A 111 4.86 -11.31 -29.71
CA GLU A 111 4.26 -12.41 -28.95
C GLU A 111 4.22 -12.13 -27.43
N TYR A 112 4.85 -11.05 -26.96
CA TYR A 112 5.01 -10.74 -25.54
C TYR A 112 4.43 -9.39 -25.16
N ILE A 113 4.10 -9.27 -23.87
CA ILE A 113 3.85 -7.99 -23.22
C ILE A 113 5.02 -7.73 -22.28
N THR A 114 5.61 -6.54 -22.40
CA THR A 114 6.67 -6.07 -21.52
C THR A 114 6.07 -5.16 -20.46
N ILE A 115 5.99 -5.64 -19.22
CA ILE A 115 5.59 -4.81 -18.09
C ILE A 115 6.81 -4.09 -17.53
N VAL A 116 6.82 -2.76 -17.62
CA VAL A 116 7.90 -1.91 -17.13
C VAL A 116 7.50 -1.27 -15.82
N PHE A 117 8.31 -1.48 -14.78
CA PHE A 117 8.18 -0.79 -13.49
C PHE A 117 9.26 0.28 -13.38
N GLY A 118 8.93 1.39 -12.73
CA GLY A 118 9.89 2.45 -12.46
C GLY A 118 9.30 3.54 -11.59
N ASN A 119 10.10 4.59 -11.37
CA ASN A 119 9.62 5.78 -10.68
C ASN A 119 8.66 6.59 -11.56
N LEU A 120 7.99 7.57 -10.95
CA LEU A 120 7.04 8.43 -11.63
C LEU A 120 7.64 9.18 -12.84
N GLY A 121 8.91 9.59 -12.75
CA GLY A 121 9.59 10.25 -13.86
C GLY A 121 9.87 9.30 -15.03
N THR A 122 10.14 8.03 -14.76
CA THR A 122 10.26 6.98 -15.78
C THR A 122 8.90 6.80 -16.48
N TYR A 123 7.80 6.69 -15.73
CA TYR A 123 6.45 6.62 -16.29
C TYR A 123 6.14 7.80 -17.22
N GLU A 124 6.34 9.04 -16.77
CA GLU A 124 6.03 10.24 -17.58
C GLU A 124 6.80 10.25 -18.91
N ARG A 125 8.07 9.82 -18.88
CA ARG A 125 8.93 9.72 -20.08
C ARG A 125 8.49 8.59 -21.00
N PHE A 126 8.11 7.43 -20.46
CA PHE A 126 7.59 6.33 -21.26
C PHE A 126 6.25 6.67 -21.91
N MET A 127 5.31 7.30 -21.19
CA MET A 127 4.05 7.74 -21.77
C MET A 127 4.27 8.78 -22.88
N SER A 128 5.25 9.68 -22.71
CA SER A 128 5.65 10.61 -23.77
C SER A 128 6.25 9.86 -24.97
N ALA A 129 7.07 8.84 -24.72
CA ALA A 129 7.66 7.99 -25.75
C ALA A 129 6.58 7.26 -26.57
N LEU A 130 5.62 6.61 -25.90
CA LEU A 130 4.51 5.90 -26.54
C LEU A 130 3.67 6.84 -27.42
N ARG A 131 3.41 8.07 -26.95
CA ARG A 131 2.72 9.09 -27.75
C ARG A 131 3.53 9.51 -28.96
N GLN A 132 4.82 9.81 -28.80
CA GLN A 132 5.69 10.22 -29.90
C GLN A 132 5.83 9.11 -30.96
N ARG A 133 5.98 7.86 -30.51
CA ARG A 133 6.15 6.71 -31.38
C ARG A 133 4.85 6.16 -31.95
N SER A 134 3.68 6.69 -31.58
CA SER A 134 2.39 6.16 -32.06
C SER A 134 2.22 6.17 -33.59
N VAL A 135 2.96 7.05 -34.28
CA VAL A 135 2.95 7.18 -35.76
C VAL A 135 3.90 6.21 -36.45
N GLU A 136 4.73 5.47 -35.70
CA GLU A 136 5.71 4.56 -36.28
C GLU A 136 5.05 3.39 -37.00
N ARG A 137 5.72 2.89 -38.03
CA ARG A 137 5.15 1.88 -38.94
C ARG A 137 4.95 0.52 -38.26
N THR A 138 5.90 0.10 -37.44
CA THR A 138 5.91 -1.26 -36.86
C THR A 138 5.39 -1.27 -35.41
N PRO A 139 4.77 -2.36 -34.93
CA PRO A 139 4.37 -2.47 -33.52
C PRO A 139 5.55 -2.33 -32.56
N TYR A 140 6.71 -2.87 -32.92
CA TYR A 140 7.96 -2.72 -32.16
C TYR A 140 8.38 -1.27 -32.07
N ASP A 141 8.36 -0.55 -33.20
CA ASP A 141 8.72 0.87 -33.20
C ASP A 141 7.68 1.73 -32.52
N ARG A 142 6.41 1.32 -32.46
CA ARG A 142 5.42 2.02 -31.62
C ARG A 142 5.62 1.76 -30.12
N CYS A 143 6.53 0.86 -29.72
CA CYS A 143 6.61 0.30 -28.37
C CYS A 143 5.27 -0.29 -27.89
N GLN A 144 4.51 -0.89 -28.81
CA GLN A 144 3.13 -1.31 -28.58
C GLN A 144 3.00 -2.44 -27.54
N SER A 145 4.04 -3.27 -27.39
CA SER A 145 4.11 -4.35 -26.40
C SER A 145 4.36 -3.87 -24.97
N VAL A 146 4.64 -2.58 -24.75
CA VAL A 146 5.03 -2.04 -23.43
C VAL A 146 3.80 -1.61 -22.65
N ALA A 147 3.59 -2.23 -21.50
CA ALA A 147 2.66 -1.77 -20.47
C ALA A 147 3.45 -1.23 -19.27
N PHE A 148 3.00 -0.15 -18.66
CA PHE A 148 3.70 0.41 -17.50
C PHE A 148 2.98 0.02 -16.20
N GLY A 149 3.72 -0.61 -15.29
CA GLY A 149 3.26 -1.00 -13.96
C GLY A 149 3.61 0.03 -12.89
N ILE A 150 2.84 0.06 -11.82
CA ILE A 150 3.12 0.96 -10.69
C ILE A 150 4.26 0.44 -9.83
N GLY A 151 5.30 1.26 -9.65
CA GLY A 151 6.34 0.97 -8.66
C GLY A 151 5.81 1.18 -7.25
N TYR A 152 5.25 0.13 -6.64
CA TYR A 152 4.62 0.23 -5.30
C TYR A 152 5.57 0.76 -4.22
N PHE A 153 6.88 0.51 -4.34
CA PHE A 153 7.89 1.15 -3.51
C PHE A 153 7.76 2.69 -3.52
N HIS A 154 7.58 3.29 -4.69
CA HIS A 154 7.41 4.74 -4.81
C HIS A 154 6.05 5.22 -4.29
N VAL A 155 5.00 4.39 -4.38
CA VAL A 155 3.70 4.66 -3.76
C VAL A 155 3.86 4.72 -2.24
N LYS A 156 4.54 3.75 -1.64
CA LYS A 156 4.84 3.73 -0.21
C LYS A 156 5.69 4.93 0.23
N MET A 157 6.67 5.35 -0.57
CA MET A 157 7.43 6.57 -0.32
C MET A 157 6.55 7.83 -0.39
N ALA A 158 5.65 7.92 -1.38
CA ALA A 158 4.71 9.03 -1.50
C ALA A 158 3.68 9.05 -0.35
N ALA A 159 3.24 7.88 0.12
CA ALA A 159 2.35 7.70 1.26
C ALA A 159 2.98 8.21 2.56
N THR A 160 4.26 7.90 2.75
CA THR A 160 5.04 8.41 3.89
C THR A 160 5.00 9.93 3.90
N ASP A 161 5.42 10.57 2.79
CA ASP A 161 5.46 12.03 2.70
C ASP A 161 4.07 12.70 2.78
N THR A 162 3.02 11.97 2.42
CA THR A 162 1.61 12.42 2.50
C THR A 162 1.12 12.47 3.94
N VAL A 163 1.40 11.42 4.73
CA VAL A 163 0.95 11.35 6.13
C VAL A 163 1.83 12.22 7.02
N TRP A 164 3.15 12.15 6.82
CA TRP A 164 4.10 12.77 7.71
C TRP A 164 5.37 13.00 6.93
N ARG A 165 5.63 14.24 6.47
CA ARG A 165 6.74 14.72 5.60
C ARG A 165 8.19 14.39 6.05
N LEU A 166 8.38 13.33 6.81
CA LEU A 166 9.57 12.78 7.42
C LEU A 166 9.92 11.42 6.77
N VAL A 167 10.99 10.81 7.28
CA VAL A 167 11.56 9.56 6.77
C VAL A 167 10.66 8.35 7.09
N HIS A 168 10.64 7.37 6.20
CA HIS A 168 9.86 6.13 6.29
C HIS A 168 9.95 5.44 7.67
N GLU A 169 11.12 5.36 8.28
CA GLU A 169 11.28 4.61 9.55
C GLU A 169 10.63 5.32 10.74
N LEU A 170 10.59 6.65 10.72
CA LEU A 170 10.09 7.43 11.84
C LEU A 170 8.56 7.29 12.01
N ILE A 171 7.82 7.10 10.90
CA ILE A 171 6.37 6.91 10.95
C ILE A 171 5.99 5.65 11.74
N GLY A 172 6.80 4.59 11.65
CA GLY A 172 6.59 3.34 12.37
C GLY A 172 6.79 3.52 13.87
N HIS A 173 7.91 4.12 14.28
CA HIS A 173 8.20 4.39 15.70
C HIS A 173 7.15 5.30 16.34
N VAL A 174 6.73 6.37 15.65
CA VAL A 174 5.67 7.26 16.14
C VAL A 174 4.34 6.51 16.25
N GLY A 175 4.00 5.70 15.25
CA GLY A 175 2.81 4.84 15.29
C GLY A 175 2.80 3.89 16.48
N ILE A 176 3.91 3.20 16.75
CA ILE A 176 4.05 2.30 17.89
C ILE A 176 3.84 3.06 19.21
N LEU A 177 4.53 4.19 19.39
CA LEU A 177 4.44 4.98 20.62
C LEU A 177 3.00 5.46 20.89
N LEU A 178 2.31 5.98 19.86
CA LEU A 178 0.93 6.43 19.99
C LEU A 178 -0.02 5.27 20.28
N ARG A 179 0.18 4.11 19.66
CA ARG A 179 -0.62 2.91 19.94
C ARG A 179 -0.44 2.43 21.37
N LEU A 180 0.78 2.40 21.89
CA LEU A 180 1.05 2.05 23.29
C LEU A 180 0.44 3.07 24.27
N ASP A 181 0.41 4.36 23.90
CA ASP A 181 -0.24 5.39 24.72
C ASP A 181 -1.77 5.22 24.76
N VAL A 182 -2.38 4.86 23.62
CA VAL A 182 -3.80 4.52 23.51
C VAL A 182 -4.14 3.30 24.39
N TRP A 183 -3.32 2.23 24.34
CA TRP A 183 -3.44 1.09 25.26
C TRP A 183 -3.43 1.52 26.73
N ARG A 184 -2.43 2.32 27.13
CA ARG A 184 -2.32 2.82 28.51
C ARG A 184 -3.56 3.60 28.93
N THR A 185 -4.06 4.44 28.02
CA THR A 185 -5.20 5.31 28.27
C THR A 185 -6.49 4.52 28.44
N GLU A 186 -6.74 3.52 27.60
CA GLU A 186 -7.92 2.67 27.70
C GLU A 186 -7.91 1.78 28.95
N VAL A 187 -6.77 1.14 29.26
CA VAL A 187 -6.63 0.33 30.47
C VAL A 187 -6.87 1.16 31.72
N LYS A 188 -6.31 2.37 31.79
CA LYS A 188 -6.56 3.32 32.88
C LYS A 188 -8.03 3.74 32.94
N ARG A 189 -8.70 3.92 31.81
CA ARG A 189 -10.13 4.25 31.75
C ARG A 189 -10.98 3.14 32.37
N ARG A 190 -10.66 1.87 32.04
CA ARG A 190 -11.36 0.68 32.57
C ARG A 190 -11.06 0.43 34.04
N ASN A 191 -9.81 0.64 34.45
CA ASN A 191 -9.39 0.50 35.84
C ASN A 191 -8.46 1.66 36.26
N PRO A 192 -8.99 2.70 36.91
CA PRO A 192 -8.23 3.90 37.30
C PRO A 192 -7.03 3.66 38.22
N SER A 193 -6.97 2.49 38.89
CA SER A 193 -5.81 2.11 39.70
C SER A 193 -4.57 1.75 38.87
N ILE A 194 -4.77 1.31 37.62
CA ILE A 194 -3.70 0.97 36.68
C ILE A 194 -3.26 2.23 35.94
N LYS A 195 -2.04 2.69 36.22
CA LYS A 195 -1.50 3.96 35.68
C LYS A 195 -0.51 3.78 34.53
N SER A 196 -0.03 2.57 34.29
CA SER A 196 0.94 2.25 33.24
C SER A 196 0.72 0.84 32.69
N LEU A 197 1.31 0.55 31.53
CA LEU A 197 1.24 -0.79 30.94
C LEU A 197 2.00 -1.82 31.78
N GLU A 198 3.07 -1.41 32.49
CA GLU A 198 3.78 -2.28 33.43
C GLU A 198 2.88 -2.68 34.59
N ALA A 199 2.13 -1.72 35.16
CA ALA A 199 1.18 -2.03 36.21
C ALA A 199 0.06 -2.98 35.75
N TRP A 200 -0.37 -2.86 34.48
CA TRP A 200 -1.31 -3.81 33.88
C TRP A 200 -0.69 -5.19 33.67
N ALA A 201 0.55 -5.24 33.17
CA ALA A 201 1.28 -6.50 32.99
C ALA A 201 1.39 -7.31 34.31
N GLU A 202 1.55 -6.64 35.45
CA GLU A 202 1.57 -7.29 36.77
C GLU A 202 0.24 -7.93 37.18
N THR A 203 -0.90 -7.48 36.63
CA THR A 203 -2.21 -8.14 36.84
C THR A 203 -2.34 -9.42 36.02
N LYS A 204 -1.38 -9.69 35.12
CA LYS A 204 -1.31 -10.87 34.24
C LYS A 204 -2.59 -11.06 33.41
N PRO A 205 -2.98 -10.06 32.59
CA PRO A 205 -4.21 -10.11 31.79
C PRO A 205 -4.20 -11.31 30.85
N SER A 206 -5.35 -11.96 30.71
CA SER A 206 -5.51 -13.07 29.77
C SER A 206 -5.51 -12.58 28.32
N LEU A 207 -5.28 -13.48 27.36
CA LEU A 207 -5.35 -13.12 25.94
C LEU A 207 -6.74 -12.55 25.57
N ALA A 208 -7.82 -13.15 26.10
CA ALA A 208 -9.18 -12.68 25.86
C ALA A 208 -9.42 -11.25 26.41
N GLU A 209 -8.82 -10.90 27.55
CA GLU A 209 -8.88 -9.53 28.08
C GLU A 209 -8.11 -8.56 27.18
N ILE A 210 -6.96 -8.97 26.65
CA ILE A 210 -6.19 -8.16 25.70
C ILE A 210 -6.98 -7.95 24.40
N GLU A 211 -7.58 -8.99 23.85
CA GLU A 211 -8.40 -8.92 22.63
C GLU A 211 -9.60 -7.98 22.82
N ASP A 212 -10.29 -8.07 23.95
CA ASP A 212 -11.42 -7.20 24.31
C ASP A 212 -11.01 -5.72 24.47
N VAL A 213 -9.82 -5.46 25.00
CA VAL A 213 -9.26 -4.10 25.03
C VAL A 213 -8.93 -3.63 23.61
N ALA A 214 -8.28 -4.47 22.79
CA ALA A 214 -7.92 -4.13 21.42
C ALA A 214 -9.15 -3.79 20.55
N GLU A 215 -10.25 -4.52 20.72
CA GLU A 215 -11.52 -4.21 20.06
C GLU A 215 -12.06 -2.83 20.45
N ALA A 216 -12.03 -2.49 21.74
CA ALA A 216 -12.43 -1.14 22.17
C ALA A 216 -11.49 -0.06 21.63
N LEU A 217 -10.18 -0.34 21.48
CA LEU A 217 -9.27 0.62 20.83
C LEU A 217 -9.69 0.93 19.40
N VAL A 218 -10.11 -0.09 18.65
CA VAL A 218 -10.59 0.07 17.27
C VAL A 218 -11.90 0.87 17.23
N ARG A 219 -12.81 0.64 18.17
CA ARG A 219 -14.13 1.31 18.20
C ARG A 219 -14.06 2.76 18.71
N ASP A 220 -13.20 3.04 19.68
CA ASP A 220 -13.23 4.31 20.42
C ASP A 220 -12.12 5.29 20.05
N TYR A 221 -11.01 4.82 19.46
CA TYR A 221 -9.78 5.61 19.26
C TYR A 221 -9.35 5.80 17.81
N ILE A 222 -10.07 5.22 16.84
CA ILE A 222 -9.83 5.42 15.41
C ILE A 222 -11.14 5.59 14.65
N GLU A 223 -11.05 6.07 13.41
CA GLU A 223 -12.19 6.18 12.51
C GLU A 223 -12.57 4.80 11.94
N GLY A 224 -13.88 4.57 11.77
CA GLY A 224 -14.44 3.28 11.33
C GLY A 224 -15.29 2.60 12.40
N GLU A 225 -15.79 1.40 12.11
CA GLU A 225 -16.64 0.59 13.01
C GLU A 225 -17.83 1.35 13.63
N GLY A 226 -18.45 2.22 12.83
CA GLY A 226 -19.59 3.05 13.25
C GLY A 226 -19.20 4.48 13.69
N LEU A 227 -17.91 4.79 13.81
CA LEU A 227 -17.43 6.14 14.10
C LEU A 227 -17.12 6.93 12.83
N ASP A 228 -17.86 8.03 12.62
CA ASP A 228 -17.64 9.00 11.54
C ASP A 228 -17.09 10.32 12.11
N LEU A 229 -15.79 10.59 11.85
CA LEU A 229 -15.11 11.79 12.34
C LEU A 229 -15.57 13.08 11.63
N PHE A 230 -16.16 12.99 10.43
CA PHE A 230 -16.75 14.14 9.75
C PHE A 230 -18.10 14.50 10.37
N ALA A 231 -18.93 13.50 10.68
CA ALA A 231 -20.20 13.71 11.36
C ALA A 231 -20.01 14.28 12.77
N LEU A 232 -18.98 13.84 13.50
CA LEU A 232 -18.62 14.39 14.82
C LEU A 232 -18.18 15.85 14.72
N ALA A 233 -17.38 16.21 13.71
CA ALA A 233 -16.90 17.57 13.51
C ALA A 233 -18.00 18.56 13.08
N ALA A 234 -19.19 18.07 12.70
CA ALA A 234 -20.35 18.90 12.37
C ALA A 234 -21.20 19.28 13.61
N GLN A 235 -20.84 18.80 14.81
CA GLN A 235 -21.53 19.11 16.06
C GLN A 235 -21.04 20.45 16.66
N ALA A 236 -21.76 21.00 17.64
CA ALA A 236 -21.50 22.34 18.18
C ALA A 236 -20.10 22.47 18.86
N GLU A 237 -19.40 23.58 18.57
CA GLU A 237 -18.01 23.87 19.01
C GLU A 237 -17.79 23.74 20.53
N ASP A 238 -18.79 24.08 21.36
CA ASP A 238 -18.66 24.11 22.82
C ASP A 238 -18.46 22.73 23.48
N THR A 239 -18.63 21.64 22.73
CA THR A 239 -18.42 20.25 23.20
C THR A 239 -17.29 19.51 22.49
N GLN A 240 -16.56 20.18 21.60
CA GLN A 240 -15.62 19.53 20.70
C GLN A 240 -14.22 19.35 21.31
N ASP A 241 -13.83 18.09 21.57
CA ASP A 241 -12.45 17.76 21.95
C ASP A 241 -11.58 17.67 20.68
N GLN A 242 -11.14 18.84 20.20
CA GLN A 242 -10.32 18.95 19.00
C GLN A 242 -9.00 18.16 19.09
N ILE A 243 -8.44 18.03 20.30
CA ILE A 243 -7.20 17.28 20.53
C ILE A 243 -7.46 15.80 20.29
N ARG A 244 -8.53 15.26 20.90
CA ARG A 244 -8.93 13.87 20.68
C ARG A 244 -9.18 13.59 19.20
N GLU A 245 -9.98 14.41 18.54
CA GLU A 245 -10.29 14.19 17.11
C GLU A 245 -9.03 14.19 16.24
N ASN A 246 -8.12 15.14 16.44
CA ASN A 246 -6.89 15.21 15.67
C ASN A 246 -5.98 14.00 15.93
N THR A 247 -5.93 13.51 17.17
CA THR A 247 -5.22 12.27 17.51
C THR A 247 -5.85 11.06 16.83
N MET A 248 -7.18 10.96 16.78
CA MET A 248 -7.87 9.86 16.11
C MET A 248 -7.63 9.88 14.59
N ARG A 249 -7.69 11.06 13.96
CA ARG A 249 -7.34 11.23 12.53
C ARG A 249 -5.89 10.82 12.27
N LEU A 250 -4.97 11.26 13.12
CA LEU A 250 -3.57 10.89 13.00
C LEU A 250 -3.37 9.38 13.12
N GLN A 251 -3.99 8.76 14.12
CA GLN A 251 -3.93 7.32 14.33
C GLN A 251 -4.49 6.55 13.11
N ASN A 252 -5.60 7.02 12.53
CA ASN A 252 -6.18 6.45 11.32
C ASN A 252 -5.18 6.49 10.14
N TYR A 253 -4.53 7.63 9.89
CA TYR A 253 -3.53 7.73 8.82
C TYR A 253 -2.28 6.87 9.05
N LEU A 254 -1.83 6.75 10.31
CA LEU A 254 -0.71 5.88 10.66
C LEU A 254 -1.07 4.40 10.45
N LEU A 255 -2.27 3.98 10.81
CA LEU A 255 -2.75 2.62 10.56
C LEU A 255 -2.97 2.35 9.06
N LEU A 256 -3.48 3.32 8.30
CA LEU A 256 -3.60 3.21 6.84
C LEU A 256 -2.22 2.98 6.19
N TYR A 257 -1.19 3.65 6.70
CA TYR A 257 0.20 3.45 6.27
C TYR A 257 0.73 2.05 6.61
N GLU A 258 0.52 1.60 7.83
CA GLU A 258 0.92 0.26 8.28
C GLU A 258 0.22 -0.83 7.47
N LYS A 259 -1.07 -0.66 7.19
CA LYS A 259 -1.87 -1.58 6.37
C LYS A 259 -1.37 -1.63 4.92
N LEU A 260 -0.97 -0.49 4.35
CA LEU A 260 -0.33 -0.43 3.04
C LEU A 260 1.01 -1.20 3.03
N SER A 261 1.85 -0.96 4.04
CA SER A 261 3.13 -1.64 4.17
C SER A 261 2.96 -3.14 4.35
N TYR A 262 2.01 -3.56 5.18
CA TYR A 262 1.67 -4.97 5.38
C TYR A 262 1.21 -5.63 4.07
N ALA A 263 0.23 -5.03 3.37
CA ALA A 263 -0.33 -5.59 2.14
C ALA A 263 0.77 -5.84 1.09
N MET A 264 1.68 -4.87 0.92
CA MET A 264 2.82 -4.99 0.02
C MET A 264 3.78 -6.12 0.40
N ASN A 265 4.06 -6.29 1.69
CA ASN A 265 5.00 -7.32 2.17
C ASN A 265 4.39 -8.73 2.18
N ALA A 266 3.09 -8.83 2.49
CA ALA A 266 2.35 -10.08 2.50
C ALA A 266 1.96 -10.55 1.09
N GLY A 267 2.10 -9.69 0.08
CA GLY A 267 1.63 -9.97 -1.27
C GLY A 267 0.11 -10.04 -1.37
N ASP A 268 -0.62 -9.30 -0.54
CA ASP A 268 -2.09 -9.25 -0.58
C ASP A 268 -2.52 -8.15 -1.57
N ILE A 269 -2.67 -8.53 -2.84
CA ILE A 269 -2.97 -7.59 -3.92
C ILE A 269 -4.37 -6.99 -3.75
N GLY A 270 -5.35 -7.78 -3.28
CA GLY A 270 -6.70 -7.27 -3.07
C GLY A 270 -6.76 -6.22 -1.96
N ARG A 271 -6.00 -6.42 -0.89
CA ARG A 271 -5.86 -5.41 0.17
C ARG A 271 -5.13 -4.18 -0.36
N LEU A 272 -4.06 -4.36 -1.13
CA LEU A 272 -3.31 -3.25 -1.72
C LEU A 272 -4.22 -2.38 -2.60
N GLU A 273 -4.98 -2.97 -3.52
CA GLU A 273 -5.91 -2.29 -4.42
C GLU A 273 -7.00 -1.52 -3.67
N SER A 274 -7.57 -2.14 -2.63
CA SER A 274 -8.55 -1.49 -1.74
C SER A 274 -7.96 -0.23 -1.07
N LEU A 275 -6.70 -0.30 -0.64
CA LEU A 275 -6.02 0.82 -0.02
C LEU A 275 -5.68 1.92 -1.03
N LEU A 276 -5.35 1.58 -2.28
CA LEU A 276 -5.06 2.58 -3.31
C LEU A 276 -6.26 3.50 -3.55
N ALA A 277 -7.49 2.99 -3.47
CA ALA A 277 -8.71 3.79 -3.56
C ALA A 277 -8.78 4.89 -2.48
N LEU A 278 -8.24 4.61 -1.28
CA LEU A 278 -8.14 5.56 -0.18
C LEU A 278 -6.93 6.51 -0.34
N TRP A 279 -5.80 6.00 -0.84
CA TRP A 279 -4.58 6.81 -1.03
C TRP A 279 -4.68 7.83 -2.18
N ILE A 280 -5.42 7.53 -3.26
CA ILE A 280 -5.60 8.44 -4.40
C ILE A 280 -6.09 9.84 -3.96
N PRO A 281 -7.21 9.99 -3.23
CA PRO A 281 -7.66 11.31 -2.77
C PRO A 281 -6.68 11.93 -1.76
N LEU A 282 -6.06 11.15 -0.88
CA LEU A 282 -5.06 11.67 0.07
C LEU A 282 -3.83 12.26 -0.63
N PHE A 283 -3.32 11.58 -1.65
CA PHE A 283 -2.24 12.11 -2.49
C PHE A 283 -2.62 13.45 -3.12
N ARG A 284 -3.84 13.56 -3.63
CA ARG A 284 -4.32 14.82 -4.24
C ARG A 284 -4.45 15.91 -3.19
N ALA A 285 -4.98 15.61 -2.01
CA ALA A 285 -5.15 16.58 -0.93
C ALA A 285 -3.80 17.10 -0.40
N ALA A 286 -2.78 16.24 -0.32
CA ALA A 286 -1.45 16.60 0.18
C ALA A 286 -0.50 17.20 -0.88
N GLY A 287 -1.00 17.57 -2.06
CA GLY A 287 -0.19 18.16 -3.14
C GLY A 287 0.63 17.14 -3.95
N LYS A 288 0.45 15.83 -3.73
CA LYS A 288 1.02 14.73 -4.52
C LYS A 288 0.15 14.38 -5.73
N HIS A 289 -0.36 15.39 -6.43
CA HIS A 289 -1.32 15.23 -7.53
C HIS A 289 -0.86 14.25 -8.61
N LYS A 290 0.45 14.24 -8.93
CA LYS A 290 0.99 13.30 -9.92
C LYS A 290 0.85 11.84 -9.49
N TYR A 291 1.12 11.52 -8.22
CA TYR A 291 0.93 10.16 -7.70
C TYR A 291 -0.55 9.80 -7.67
N GLY A 292 -1.42 10.68 -7.16
CA GLY A 292 -2.87 10.44 -7.18
C GLY A 292 -3.43 10.20 -8.59
N ASN A 293 -2.99 10.99 -9.57
CA ASN A 293 -3.40 10.82 -10.97
C ASN A 293 -2.83 9.56 -11.60
N TYR A 294 -1.57 9.25 -11.34
CA TYR A 294 -0.92 8.07 -11.87
C TYR A 294 -1.54 6.79 -11.32
N THR A 295 -1.67 6.67 -10.00
CA THR A 295 -2.30 5.53 -9.35
C THR A 295 -3.73 5.35 -9.84
N LEU A 296 -4.49 6.44 -9.97
CA LEU A 296 -5.85 6.34 -10.50
C LEU A 296 -5.88 5.85 -11.95
N ARG A 297 -5.01 6.39 -12.80
CA ARG A 297 -4.93 5.98 -14.20
C ARG A 297 -4.55 4.51 -14.33
N PHE A 298 -3.60 4.06 -13.51
CA PHE A 298 -3.20 2.66 -13.43
C PHE A 298 -4.38 1.76 -13.04
N MET A 299 -5.11 2.08 -11.97
CA MET A 299 -6.30 1.32 -11.56
C MET A 299 -7.37 1.28 -12.65
N HIS A 300 -7.62 2.40 -13.32
CA HIS A 300 -8.52 2.44 -14.46
C HIS A 300 -8.05 1.54 -15.60
N ASP A 301 -6.79 1.63 -15.99
CA ASP A 301 -6.26 0.87 -17.12
C ASP A 301 -6.26 -0.64 -16.80
N LEU A 302 -5.89 -1.04 -15.57
CA LEU A 302 -5.93 -2.44 -15.13
C LEU A 302 -7.33 -3.04 -15.23
N PHE A 303 -8.33 -2.39 -14.63
CA PHE A 303 -9.67 -2.98 -14.50
C PHE A 303 -10.62 -2.69 -15.66
N GLN A 304 -10.38 -1.63 -16.45
CA GLN A 304 -11.32 -1.18 -17.48
C GLN A 304 -10.76 -1.26 -18.91
N VAL A 305 -9.43 -1.27 -19.08
CA VAL A 305 -8.79 -1.20 -20.41
C VAL A 305 -8.07 -2.50 -20.75
N TYR A 306 -7.29 -3.04 -19.81
CA TYR A 306 -6.51 -4.24 -20.03
C TYR A 306 -7.40 -5.49 -20.01
N PRO A 307 -7.05 -6.49 -20.85
CA PRO A 307 -7.73 -7.78 -20.85
C PRO A 307 -7.50 -8.49 -19.52
N GLU A 308 -8.39 -9.44 -19.19
CA GLU A 308 -8.36 -10.19 -17.94
C GLU A 308 -7.00 -10.88 -17.67
N GLY A 309 -6.32 -11.38 -18.71
CA GLY A 309 -4.99 -11.99 -18.55
C GLY A 309 -3.86 -11.04 -18.13
N LEU A 310 -4.12 -9.73 -18.06
CA LEU A 310 -3.20 -8.71 -17.53
C LEU A 310 -3.67 -8.13 -16.19
N ARG A 311 -4.78 -8.63 -15.64
CA ARG A 311 -5.32 -8.26 -14.33
C ARG A 311 -4.71 -9.13 -13.25
#